data_AF-A0A2G6I1K5-F1
#
_entry.id   AF-A0A2G6I1K5-F1
#
_cell.length_a   1.000
_cell.length_b   1.000
_cell.length_c   1.000
_cell.angle_alpha   90.00
_cell.angle_beta   90.00
_cell.angle_gamma   90.00
#
_symmetry.space_group_name_H-M   'P 1'
#
loop_
_entity.id
_entity.type
_entity.pdbx_description
1 polymer ?
#
loop_
_entity_poly.entity_id
_entity_poly.type
_entity_poly.pdbx_seq_one_letter_code
_entity_poly.pdbx_strand_id
1 'polypeptide(L)'
;EGTLDFANKNGAFYDGLTFHRVIDDFMIQGGDPEGTGRGGPGYRFADETDNGLVFDEPGYLAMANAGPDTNGSQFFITRVPTDWLNGKHTIFGKVVEGQDVVEAMEQGDKIKSLKILRVGSEASAYKASSTTFRELDSAITARKKAAEEEAQKVVLNTIASRWPNAVQDEETGIFSVIRSEGTGAKPSPGANITVHYTGTFMDTKQFDSSRDRGEPFSFILGGRQVIPGWDYIFQQMKKGERRIIILPPEMAYGKQGYPPIIPPNSWLVFDVELLDFQDSGK
;
A
#
# COMPACT_ATOMS: atom_id res chain seq x y z
N GLU A 1 -25.42 15.97 12.16
CA GLU A 1 -24.73 17.24 11.84
C GLU A 1 -23.97 17.06 10.54
N GLY A 2 -23.68 18.14 9.80
CA GLY A 2 -23.03 18.08 8.48
C GLY A 2 -24.04 18.01 7.33
N THR A 3 -23.83 18.84 6.31
CA THR A 3 -24.69 18.97 5.12
C THR A 3 -23.93 18.57 3.86
N LEU A 4 -23.29 17.40 3.87
CA LEU A 4 -22.85 16.79 2.62
C LEU A 4 -24.12 16.24 1.95
N ASP A 5 -24.41 16.67 0.72
CA ASP A 5 -25.59 16.25 -0.03
C ASP A 5 -25.61 14.73 -0.19
N PHE A 6 -26.30 14.04 0.72
CA PHE A 6 -26.55 12.61 0.60
C PHE A 6 -27.73 12.39 -0.34
N ALA A 7 -27.72 11.27 -1.07
CA ALA A 7 -28.79 10.88 -1.97
C ALA A 7 -30.16 10.68 -1.29
N ASN A 8 -30.24 10.68 0.04
CA ASN A 8 -31.48 10.68 0.82
C ASN A 8 -31.70 12.01 1.56
N LYS A 9 -32.41 12.91 0.88
CA LYS A 9 -32.72 14.28 1.28
C LYS A 9 -33.81 14.36 2.37
N ASN A 10 -33.52 14.02 3.63
CA ASN A 10 -34.15 14.57 4.86
C ASN A 10 -33.93 13.63 6.07
N GLY A 11 -32.88 13.82 6.86
CA GLY A 11 -32.67 13.07 8.12
C GLY A 11 -31.23 13.04 8.63
N ALA A 12 -31.02 12.51 9.83
CA ALA A 12 -29.68 12.19 10.35
C ALA A 12 -29.15 10.94 9.64
N PHE A 13 -27.97 11.04 9.00
CA PHE A 13 -27.46 10.03 8.07
C PHE A 13 -27.36 8.60 8.64
N TYR A 14 -26.92 8.46 9.89
CA TYR A 14 -26.69 7.15 10.51
C TYR A 14 -27.94 6.54 11.15
N ASP A 15 -29.02 7.30 11.31
CA ASP A 15 -30.22 6.82 11.97
C ASP A 15 -30.92 5.76 11.10
N GLY A 16 -31.25 4.62 11.70
CA GLY A 16 -31.84 3.45 11.06
C GLY A 16 -30.85 2.51 10.37
N LEU A 17 -29.58 2.91 10.22
CA LEU A 17 -28.55 2.08 9.59
C LEU A 17 -28.24 0.85 10.45
N THR A 18 -27.85 -0.22 9.77
CA THR A 18 -27.62 -1.53 10.37
C THR A 18 -26.12 -1.77 10.60
N PHE A 19 -25.79 -2.41 11.71
CA PHE A 19 -24.52 -3.11 11.88
C PHE A 19 -24.58 -4.42 11.09
N HIS A 20 -24.21 -4.33 9.81
CA HIS A 20 -24.42 -5.36 8.81
C HIS A 20 -23.38 -6.49 8.89
N ARG A 21 -22.30 -6.29 9.65
CA ARG A 21 -21.27 -7.30 9.88
C ARG A 21 -20.80 -7.25 11.32
N VAL A 22 -20.97 -8.35 12.04
CA VAL A 22 -20.51 -8.53 13.42
C VAL A 22 -19.69 -9.80 13.46
N ILE A 23 -18.45 -9.70 13.93
CA ILE A 23 -17.54 -10.84 14.05
C ILE A 23 -17.08 -10.90 15.50
N ASP A 24 -17.40 -12.02 16.15
CA ASP A 24 -16.95 -12.31 17.51
C ASP A 24 -15.42 -12.30 17.58
N ASP A 25 -14.90 -11.82 18.71
CA ASP A 25 -13.46 -11.64 18.94
C ASP A 25 -12.76 -10.80 17.86
N PHE A 26 -13.49 -9.90 17.21
CA PHE A 26 -12.89 -8.98 16.25
C PHE A 26 -13.51 -7.58 16.31
N MET A 27 -14.69 -7.38 15.71
CA MET A 27 -15.29 -6.05 15.55
C MET A 27 -16.76 -6.10 15.15
N ILE A 28 -17.44 -4.97 15.35
CA ILE A 28 -18.76 -4.66 14.79
C ILE A 28 -18.61 -3.58 13.72
N GLN A 29 -19.23 -3.75 12.56
CA GLN A 29 -19.15 -2.80 11.44
C GLN A 29 -20.53 -2.30 11.03
N GLY A 30 -20.63 -0.98 10.87
CA GLY A 30 -21.86 -0.27 10.51
C GLY A 30 -21.58 0.89 9.55
N GLY A 31 -22.56 1.78 9.39
CA GLY A 31 -22.41 2.99 8.57
C GLY A 31 -22.60 2.80 7.07
N ASP A 32 -23.08 1.63 6.62
CA ASP A 32 -23.51 1.40 5.24
C ASP A 32 -25.00 1.75 5.07
N PRO A 33 -25.35 2.74 4.22
CA PRO A 33 -26.74 3.09 3.90
C PRO A 33 -27.56 1.94 3.31
N GLU A 34 -26.92 1.01 2.61
CA GLU A 34 -27.57 -0.12 1.95
C GLU A 34 -27.61 -1.36 2.84
N GLY A 35 -26.77 -1.41 3.88
CA GLY A 35 -26.63 -2.56 4.78
C GLY A 35 -26.03 -3.81 4.11
N THR A 36 -25.35 -3.67 2.98
CA THR A 36 -24.76 -4.78 2.20
C THR A 36 -23.26 -4.97 2.44
N GLY A 37 -22.63 -4.02 3.13
CA GLY A 37 -21.19 -3.86 3.28
C GLY A 37 -20.51 -3.17 2.09
N ARG A 38 -21.26 -2.74 1.07
CA ARG A 38 -20.70 -2.15 -0.17
C ARG A 38 -21.13 -0.72 -0.43
N GLY A 39 -22.18 -0.24 0.24
CA GLY A 39 -22.65 1.13 0.05
C GLY A 39 -21.77 2.15 0.78
N GLY A 40 -22.12 3.41 0.63
CA GLY A 40 -21.35 4.51 1.21
C GLY A 40 -21.97 5.86 0.93
N PRO A 41 -21.26 6.95 1.25
CA PRO A 41 -21.82 8.29 1.24
C PRO A 41 -21.78 8.95 -0.16
N GLY A 42 -21.30 8.25 -1.18
CA GLY A 42 -21.13 8.77 -2.55
C GLY A 42 -19.79 9.45 -2.82
N TYR A 43 -18.88 9.47 -1.84
CA TYR A 43 -17.51 9.98 -1.97
C TYR A 43 -16.53 9.13 -1.15
N ARG A 44 -15.24 9.34 -1.39
CA ARG A 44 -14.14 8.73 -0.64
C ARG A 44 -13.15 9.80 -0.17
N PHE A 45 -12.40 9.50 0.88
CA PHE A 45 -11.37 10.39 1.42
C PHE A 45 -10.16 9.62 1.96
N ALA A 46 -9.07 10.34 2.17
CA ALA A 46 -7.77 9.79 2.54
C ALA A 46 -7.75 9.09 3.92
N ASP A 47 -6.82 8.16 4.11
CA ASP A 47 -6.47 7.61 5.43
C ASP A 47 -5.64 8.60 6.25
N GLU A 48 -5.77 8.55 7.57
CA GLU A 48 -4.99 9.34 8.54
C GLU A 48 -4.34 8.38 9.55
N THR A 49 -3.37 7.59 9.08
CA THR A 49 -2.74 6.51 9.86
C THR A 49 -1.36 6.86 10.41
N ASP A 50 -0.86 8.06 10.12
CA ASP A 50 0.47 8.53 10.51
C ASP A 50 0.46 9.43 11.76
N ASN A 51 -0.47 9.16 12.68
CA ASN A 51 -0.66 9.87 13.94
C ASN A 51 -0.18 9.07 15.17
N GLY A 52 0.39 7.89 14.96
CA GLY A 52 0.93 7.02 16.03
C GLY A 52 -0.13 6.21 16.79
N LEU A 53 -1.40 6.28 16.40
CA LEU A 53 -2.46 5.47 17.00
C LEU A 53 -2.36 4.01 16.52
N VAL A 54 -2.62 3.07 17.44
CA VAL A 54 -2.56 1.62 17.21
C VAL A 54 -3.74 0.92 17.87
N PHE A 55 -4.13 -0.24 17.36
CA PHE A 55 -5.19 -1.10 17.85
C PHE A 55 -4.69 -2.06 18.96
N ASP A 56 -4.18 -1.49 20.05
CA ASP A 56 -3.62 -2.22 21.19
C ASP A 56 -4.65 -2.65 22.26
N GLU A 57 -5.88 -2.15 22.14
CA GLU A 57 -6.98 -2.33 23.09
C GLU A 57 -8.32 -2.49 22.35
N PRO A 58 -9.35 -3.05 22.99
CA PRO A 58 -10.71 -3.04 22.45
C PRO A 58 -11.32 -1.62 22.44
N GLY A 59 -12.42 -1.46 21.71
CA GLY A 59 -13.23 -0.25 21.72
C GLY A 59 -12.75 0.87 20.80
N TYR A 60 -11.78 0.65 19.91
CA TYR A 60 -11.39 1.66 18.94
C TYR A 60 -12.44 1.81 17.85
N LEU A 61 -12.84 3.06 17.57
CA LEU A 61 -13.64 3.43 16.41
C LEU A 61 -12.70 3.74 15.24
N ALA A 62 -12.86 3.03 14.13
CA ALA A 62 -12.02 3.21 12.97
C ALA A 62 -12.79 3.14 11.65
N MET A 63 -12.25 3.80 10.62
CA MET A 63 -12.86 3.83 9.31
C MET A 63 -12.72 2.47 8.61
N ALA A 64 -13.84 1.93 8.12
CA ALA A 64 -13.79 0.79 7.21
C ALA A 64 -13.43 1.27 5.80
N ASN A 65 -12.47 0.60 5.17
CA ASN A 65 -12.01 0.93 3.82
C ASN A 65 -11.83 -0.35 2.98
N ALA A 66 -11.79 -0.22 1.66
CA ALA A 66 -11.58 -1.30 0.70
C ALA A 66 -10.10 -1.38 0.23
N GLY A 67 -9.21 -0.73 0.96
CA GLY A 67 -7.83 -0.43 0.57
C GLY A 67 -7.47 1.03 0.89
N PRO A 68 -6.20 1.41 0.72
CA PRO A 68 -5.72 2.74 1.09
C PRO A 68 -6.54 3.87 0.46
N ASP A 69 -6.82 4.90 1.26
CA ASP A 69 -7.49 6.14 0.85
C ASP A 69 -8.91 5.91 0.27
N THR A 70 -9.63 4.94 0.82
CA THR A 70 -11.01 4.62 0.41
C THR A 70 -12.02 4.73 1.54
N ASN A 71 -11.74 5.57 2.54
CA ASN A 71 -12.66 5.85 3.63
C ASN A 71 -13.97 6.45 3.10
N GLY A 72 -15.07 6.16 3.79
CA GLY A 72 -16.40 6.65 3.45
C GLY A 72 -17.24 6.87 4.69
N SER A 73 -18.45 6.33 4.73
CA SER A 73 -19.32 6.40 5.91
C SER A 73 -19.27 5.15 6.77
N GLN A 74 -18.70 4.07 6.26
CA GLN A 74 -18.61 2.84 7.01
C GLN A 74 -17.50 2.93 8.06
N PHE A 75 -17.79 2.43 9.25
CA PHE A 75 -16.86 2.38 10.37
C PHE A 75 -17.02 1.06 11.10
N PHE A 76 -16.03 0.70 11.90
CA PHE A 76 -16.11 -0.43 12.82
C PHE A 76 -15.66 -0.03 14.23
N ILE A 77 -16.09 -0.84 15.20
CA ILE A 77 -15.66 -0.74 16.60
C ILE A 77 -15.00 -2.07 16.96
N THR A 78 -13.76 -2.03 17.47
CA THR A 78 -13.05 -3.25 17.86
C THR A 78 -13.62 -3.85 19.14
N ARG A 79 -13.65 -5.19 19.20
CA ARG A 79 -14.00 -5.97 20.41
C ARG A 79 -12.79 -6.48 21.16
N VAL A 80 -11.64 -6.54 20.49
CA VAL A 80 -10.36 -7.01 21.02
C VAL A 80 -9.22 -6.14 20.46
N PRO A 81 -7.97 -6.27 20.94
CA PRO A 81 -6.80 -5.73 20.23
C PRO A 81 -6.67 -6.32 18.83
N THR A 82 -6.40 -5.49 17.82
CA THR A 82 -6.35 -5.89 16.40
C THR A 82 -5.14 -5.28 15.69
N ASP A 83 -3.94 -5.59 16.16
CA ASP A 83 -2.68 -5.01 15.70
C ASP A 83 -2.42 -5.19 14.19
N TRP A 84 -2.96 -6.25 13.57
CA TRP A 84 -2.89 -6.48 12.13
C TRP A 84 -3.59 -5.40 11.28
N LEU A 85 -4.39 -4.53 11.91
CA LEU A 85 -5.04 -3.36 11.30
C LEU A 85 -4.20 -2.07 11.42
N ASN A 86 -3.12 -2.07 12.21
CA ASN A 86 -2.27 -0.90 12.40
C ASN A 86 -1.72 -0.39 11.06
N GLY A 87 -1.78 0.94 10.87
CA GLY A 87 -1.35 1.60 9.63
C GLY A 87 -2.31 1.45 8.44
N LYS A 88 -3.39 0.65 8.56
CA LYS A 88 -4.32 0.36 7.46
C LYS A 88 -5.67 1.07 7.57
N HIS A 89 -6.10 1.41 8.79
CA HIS A 89 -7.39 2.04 9.05
C HIS A 89 -7.21 3.26 9.95
N THR A 90 -7.86 4.37 9.59
CA THR A 90 -7.89 5.59 10.41
C THR A 90 -8.64 5.32 11.72
N ILE A 91 -7.95 5.39 12.86
CA ILE A 91 -8.57 5.44 14.18
C ILE A 91 -9.02 6.88 14.43
N PHE A 92 -10.31 7.08 14.68
CA PHE A 92 -10.89 8.42 14.91
C PHE A 92 -11.59 8.56 16.26
N GLY A 93 -11.66 7.50 17.06
CA GLY A 93 -12.25 7.57 18.39
C GLY A 93 -12.03 6.29 19.19
N LYS A 94 -12.50 6.32 20.44
CA LYS A 94 -12.50 5.17 21.35
C LYS A 94 -13.77 5.19 22.19
N VAL A 95 -14.33 4.01 22.45
CA VAL A 95 -15.43 3.82 23.39
C VAL A 95 -14.92 4.13 24.79
N VAL A 96 -15.54 5.11 25.45
CA VAL A 96 -15.24 5.48 26.84
C VAL A 96 -16.20 4.78 27.81
N GLU A 97 -17.45 4.59 27.39
CA GLU A 97 -18.51 3.92 28.15
C GLU A 97 -19.35 3.04 27.20
N GLY A 98 -19.83 1.89 27.69
CA GLY A 98 -20.70 1.00 26.91
C GLY A 98 -19.97 -0.05 26.06
N GLN A 99 -18.76 -0.44 26.43
CA GLN A 99 -18.03 -1.52 25.73
C GLN A 99 -18.75 -2.87 25.84
N ASP A 100 -19.43 -3.12 26.96
CA ASP A 100 -20.32 -4.27 27.16
C ASP A 100 -21.47 -4.31 26.14
N VAL A 101 -21.99 -3.13 25.74
CA VAL A 101 -22.99 -3.04 24.67
C VAL A 101 -22.38 -3.41 23.32
N VAL A 102 -21.15 -2.94 23.02
CA VAL A 102 -20.42 -3.30 21.80
C VAL A 102 -20.16 -4.81 21.71
N GLU A 103 -19.84 -5.44 22.84
CA GLU A 103 -19.64 -6.89 22.96
C GLU A 103 -20.94 -7.67 22.77
N ALA A 104 -22.06 -7.18 23.33
CA ALA A 104 -23.36 -7.86 23.27
C ALA A 104 -24.10 -7.68 21.94
N MET A 105 -23.67 -6.77 21.07
CA MET A 105 -24.35 -6.50 19.79
C MET A 105 -24.38 -7.72 18.85
N GLU A 106 -25.49 -7.84 18.12
CA GLU A 106 -25.70 -8.89 17.13
C GLU A 106 -25.76 -8.33 15.71
N GLN A 107 -25.42 -9.17 14.72
CA GLN A 107 -25.53 -8.77 13.32
C GLN A 107 -26.99 -8.44 12.99
N GLY A 108 -27.22 -7.25 12.41
CA GLY A 108 -28.57 -6.77 12.13
C GLY A 108 -29.07 -5.73 13.12
N ASP A 109 -28.38 -5.52 14.23
CA ASP A 109 -28.68 -4.43 15.17
C ASP A 109 -28.64 -3.06 14.47
N LYS A 110 -29.49 -2.15 14.93
CA LYS A 110 -29.72 -0.86 14.28
C LYS A 110 -29.29 0.32 15.14
N ILE A 111 -28.67 1.30 14.50
CA ILE A 111 -28.44 2.62 15.07
C ILE A 111 -29.79 3.32 15.15
N LYS A 112 -30.40 3.40 16.33
CA LYS A 112 -31.69 4.08 16.51
C LYS A 112 -31.58 5.60 16.34
N SER A 113 -30.54 6.17 16.93
CA SER A 113 -30.23 7.59 16.82
C SER A 113 -28.75 7.83 17.12
N LEU A 114 -28.09 8.70 16.35
CA LEU A 114 -26.73 9.14 16.64
C LEU A 114 -26.70 10.64 16.96
N LYS A 115 -26.11 10.99 18.11
CA LYS A 115 -25.93 12.38 18.56
C LYS A 115 -24.46 12.67 18.78
N ILE A 116 -24.01 13.80 18.26
CA ILE A 116 -22.66 14.32 18.52
C ILE A 116 -22.79 15.32 19.67
N LEU A 117 -22.12 15.03 20.79
CA LEU A 117 -22.04 15.94 21.93
C LEU A 117 -20.70 16.67 21.88
N ARG A 118 -20.73 17.99 21.66
CA ARG A 118 -19.53 18.83 21.67
C ARG A 118 -19.14 19.15 23.11
N VAL A 119 -17.99 18.66 23.54
CA VAL A 119 -17.44 18.92 24.87
C VAL A 119 -16.19 19.79 24.73
N GLY A 120 -16.16 20.94 25.41
CA GLY A 120 -15.06 21.89 25.35
C GLY A 120 -15.19 22.94 24.23
N SER A 121 -14.37 23.99 24.32
CA SER A 121 -14.44 25.17 23.44
C SER A 121 -14.05 24.86 22.00
N GLU A 122 -13.05 24.01 21.78
CA GLU A 122 -12.59 23.63 20.44
C GLU A 122 -13.67 22.84 19.69
N ALA A 123 -14.22 21.80 20.32
CA ALA A 123 -15.33 21.03 19.75
C ALA A 123 -16.56 21.92 19.49
N SER A 124 -16.88 22.81 20.43
CA SER A 124 -17.98 23.80 20.32
C SER A 124 -17.81 24.76 19.14
N ALA A 125 -16.57 25.14 18.83
CA ALA A 125 -16.25 26.04 17.73
C ALA A 125 -16.14 25.34 16.36
N TYR A 126 -16.01 24.01 16.33
CA TYR A 126 -15.83 23.23 15.10
C TYR A 126 -17.05 23.30 14.18
N LYS A 127 -16.82 23.71 12.93
CA LYS A 127 -17.85 23.81 11.89
C LYS A 127 -17.77 22.62 10.94
N ALA A 128 -18.65 21.65 11.12
CA ALA A 128 -18.79 20.52 10.21
C ALA A 128 -19.49 20.96 8.91
N SER A 129 -18.70 21.40 7.93
CA SER A 129 -19.18 21.83 6.61
C SER A 129 -18.49 21.06 5.48
N SER A 130 -19.12 21.02 4.31
CA SER A 130 -18.53 20.40 3.12
C SER A 130 -17.24 21.11 2.69
N THR A 131 -17.13 22.42 2.91
CA THR A 131 -15.91 23.19 2.65
C THR A 131 -14.78 22.76 3.58
N THR A 132 -15.03 22.77 4.89
CA THR A 132 -14.04 22.35 5.90
C THR A 132 -13.55 20.93 5.65
N PHE A 133 -14.47 20.01 5.31
CA PHE A 133 -14.11 18.64 4.97
C PHE A 133 -13.18 18.56 3.76
N ARG A 134 -13.51 19.24 2.64
CA ARG A 134 -12.67 19.23 1.44
C ARG A 134 -11.31 19.87 1.66
N GLU A 135 -11.24 20.91 2.49
CA GLU A 135 -9.97 21.56 2.85
C GLU A 135 -9.05 20.61 3.62
N LEU A 136 -9.60 19.88 4.61
CA LEU A 136 -8.85 18.89 5.38
C LEU A 136 -8.37 17.72 4.51
N ASP A 137 -9.26 17.12 3.71
CA ASP A 137 -8.92 15.99 2.84
C ASP A 137 -7.86 16.38 1.78
N SER A 138 -7.98 17.58 1.21
CA SER A 138 -6.97 18.13 0.30
C SER A 138 -5.61 18.34 0.99
N ALA A 139 -5.62 18.87 2.21
CA ALA A 139 -4.40 19.07 2.99
C ALA A 139 -3.70 17.74 3.34
N ILE A 140 -4.47 16.70 3.72
CA ILE A 140 -3.95 15.35 3.97
C ILE A 140 -3.34 14.77 2.70
N THR A 141 -4.05 14.85 1.58
CA THR A 141 -3.57 14.36 0.28
C THR A 141 -2.28 15.07 -0.14
N ALA A 142 -2.23 16.40 -0.01
CA ALA A 142 -1.04 17.19 -0.32
C ALA A 142 0.14 16.82 0.57
N ARG A 143 -0.09 16.61 1.87
CA ARG A 143 0.94 16.19 2.83
C ARG A 143 1.50 14.81 2.51
N LYS A 144 0.64 13.84 2.18
CA LYS A 144 1.07 12.49 1.75
C LYS A 144 1.91 12.57 0.47
N LYS A 145 1.45 13.32 -0.52
CA LYS A 145 2.19 13.54 -1.77
C LYS A 145 3.57 14.17 -1.51
N ALA A 146 3.64 15.20 -0.67
CA ALA A 146 4.91 15.83 -0.32
C ALA A 146 5.87 14.87 0.40
N ALA A 147 5.35 14.00 1.28
CA ALA A 147 6.14 12.98 1.95
C ALA A 147 6.68 11.92 0.97
N GLU A 148 5.86 11.50 -0.01
CA GLU A 148 6.28 10.58 -1.08
C GLU A 148 7.35 11.20 -1.99
N GLU A 149 7.16 12.45 -2.42
CA GLU A 149 8.15 13.21 -3.20
C GLU A 149 9.47 13.35 -2.45
N GLU A 150 9.44 13.60 -1.13
CA GLU A 150 10.65 13.68 -0.31
C GLU A 150 11.34 12.32 -0.15
N ALA A 151 10.58 11.24 0.08
CA ALA A 151 11.11 9.89 0.11
C ALA A 151 11.76 9.51 -1.22
N GLN A 152 11.14 9.91 -2.35
CA GLN A 152 11.70 9.70 -3.68
C GLN A 152 13.03 10.47 -3.85
N LYS A 153 13.12 11.72 -3.41
CA LYS A 153 14.39 12.48 -3.45
C LYS A 153 15.48 11.80 -2.63
N VAL A 154 15.16 11.29 -1.44
CA VAL A 154 16.12 10.54 -0.60
C VAL A 154 16.65 9.32 -1.35
N VAL A 155 15.78 8.56 -2.02
CA VAL A 155 16.18 7.42 -2.84
C VAL A 155 17.08 7.87 -3.99
N LEU A 156 16.68 8.89 -4.75
CA LEU A 156 17.47 9.39 -5.89
C LEU A 156 18.86 9.89 -5.46
N ASN A 157 18.94 10.63 -4.35
CA ASN A 157 20.21 11.07 -3.77
C ASN A 157 21.08 9.86 -3.34
N THR A 158 20.45 8.84 -2.76
CA THR A 158 21.14 7.59 -2.40
C THR A 158 21.69 6.88 -3.64
N ILE A 159 20.91 6.81 -4.72
CA ILE A 159 21.34 6.22 -5.99
C ILE A 159 22.53 7.00 -6.55
N ALA A 160 22.42 8.32 -6.66
CA ALA A 160 23.49 9.18 -7.18
C ALA A 160 24.78 9.08 -6.35
N SER A 161 24.66 8.92 -5.02
CA SER A 161 25.80 8.77 -4.13
C SER A 161 26.46 7.39 -4.25
N ARG A 162 25.67 6.31 -4.26
CA ARG A 162 26.18 4.93 -4.23
C ARG A 162 26.59 4.42 -5.62
N TRP A 163 25.93 4.90 -6.65
CA TRP A 163 26.13 4.52 -8.06
C TRP A 163 26.18 5.78 -8.94
N PRO A 164 27.24 6.59 -8.86
CA PRO A 164 27.33 7.87 -9.57
C PRO A 164 27.30 7.75 -11.10
N ASN A 165 27.62 6.57 -11.63
CA ASN A 165 27.59 6.28 -13.07
C ASN A 165 26.33 5.52 -13.49
N ALA A 166 25.30 5.47 -12.63
CA ALA A 166 24.05 4.82 -12.99
C ALA A 166 23.32 5.63 -14.06
N VAL A 167 22.87 4.93 -15.10
CA VAL A 167 22.03 5.50 -16.16
C VAL A 167 20.59 5.14 -15.86
N GLN A 168 19.72 6.15 -15.82
CA GLN A 168 18.28 5.98 -15.67
C GLN A 168 17.64 5.75 -17.04
N ASP A 169 16.79 4.75 -17.12
CA ASP A 169 15.88 4.54 -18.24
C ASP A 169 14.64 5.44 -18.07
N GLU A 170 14.34 6.27 -19.07
CA GLU A 170 13.28 7.29 -18.98
C GLU A 170 11.86 6.70 -18.93
N GLU A 171 11.64 5.53 -19.52
CA GLU A 171 10.32 4.89 -19.59
C GLU A 171 10.03 4.09 -18.30
N THR A 172 11.01 3.32 -17.83
CA THR A 172 10.83 2.39 -16.72
C THR A 172 11.30 2.95 -15.37
N GLY A 173 12.09 4.02 -15.38
CA GLY A 173 12.73 4.57 -14.19
C GLY A 173 13.83 3.69 -13.60
N ILE A 174 14.20 2.59 -14.26
CA ILE A 174 15.26 1.69 -13.79
C ILE A 174 16.61 2.39 -13.92
N PHE A 175 17.41 2.32 -12.86
CA PHE A 175 18.81 2.74 -12.92
C PHE A 175 19.70 1.53 -13.15
N SER A 176 20.75 1.69 -13.95
CA SER A 176 21.69 0.59 -14.21
C SER A 176 23.15 1.03 -14.28
N VAL A 177 24.04 0.14 -13.82
CA VAL A 177 25.50 0.28 -13.92
C VAL A 177 26.07 -1.01 -14.49
N ILE A 178 26.66 -0.96 -15.69
CA ILE A 178 27.38 -2.10 -16.25
C ILE A 178 28.67 -2.30 -15.44
N ARG A 179 28.86 -3.51 -14.91
CA ARG A 179 30.06 -3.91 -14.16
C ARG A 179 31.09 -4.59 -15.05
N SER A 180 30.61 -5.42 -15.98
CA SER A 180 31.43 -6.03 -17.01
C SER A 180 30.59 -6.24 -18.26
N GLU A 181 31.15 -5.87 -19.41
CA GLU A 181 30.50 -6.06 -20.71
C GLU A 181 30.42 -7.55 -21.07
N GLY A 182 29.28 -7.94 -21.62
CA GLY A 182 29.13 -9.24 -22.27
C GLY A 182 29.51 -9.19 -23.74
N THR A 183 29.44 -10.34 -24.41
CA THR A 183 29.77 -10.47 -25.84
C THR A 183 28.67 -11.17 -26.61
N GLY A 184 28.69 -11.02 -27.93
CA GLY A 184 27.73 -11.67 -28.82
C GLY A 184 26.37 -10.97 -28.88
N ALA A 185 25.37 -11.74 -29.30
CA ALA A 185 23.99 -11.29 -29.44
C ALA A 185 23.29 -11.18 -28.08
N LYS A 186 22.17 -10.44 -28.07
CA LYS A 186 21.22 -10.39 -26.95
C LYS A 186 20.20 -11.53 -27.11
N PRO A 187 19.63 -12.06 -26.02
CA PRO A 187 18.56 -13.06 -26.10
C PRO A 187 17.33 -12.49 -26.81
N SER A 188 16.66 -13.32 -27.61
CA SER A 188 15.38 -12.96 -28.23
C SER A 188 14.24 -13.08 -27.20
N PRO A 189 13.13 -12.32 -27.35
CA PRO A 189 11.93 -12.56 -26.55
C PRO A 189 11.49 -14.03 -26.64
N GLY A 190 11.18 -14.65 -25.50
CA GLY A 190 10.87 -16.08 -25.39
C GLY A 190 12.07 -17.01 -25.21
N ALA A 191 13.30 -16.51 -25.25
CA ALA A 191 14.49 -17.30 -24.96
C ALA A 191 14.49 -17.82 -23.51
N ASN A 192 15.01 -19.03 -23.31
CA ASN A 192 15.33 -19.54 -21.98
C ASN A 192 16.70 -18.99 -21.57
N ILE A 193 16.74 -18.16 -20.54
CA ILE A 193 17.97 -17.52 -20.06
C ILE A 193 18.40 -18.11 -18.72
N THR A 194 19.70 -18.13 -18.46
CA THR A 194 20.29 -18.61 -17.21
C THR A 194 21.14 -17.51 -16.60
N VAL A 195 20.89 -17.19 -15.34
CA VAL A 195 21.45 -16.00 -14.69
C VAL A 195 21.97 -16.30 -13.28
N HIS A 196 22.97 -15.53 -12.86
CA HIS A 196 23.27 -15.36 -11.45
C HIS A 196 22.79 -14.00 -10.96
N TYR A 197 22.39 -13.93 -9.69
CA TYR A 197 21.99 -12.67 -9.08
C TYR A 197 22.22 -12.66 -7.57
N THR A 198 22.33 -11.45 -7.03
CA THR A 198 22.14 -11.14 -5.61
C THR A 198 21.19 -9.96 -5.48
N GLY A 199 20.09 -10.13 -4.74
CA GLY A 199 19.08 -9.12 -4.46
C GLY A 199 19.23 -8.53 -3.06
N THR A 200 19.29 -7.21 -2.98
CA THR A 200 19.46 -6.43 -1.75
C THR A 200 18.49 -5.26 -1.70
N PHE A 201 18.19 -4.78 -0.49
CA PHE A 201 17.51 -3.50 -0.28
C PHE A 201 18.47 -2.32 -0.45
N MET A 202 17.91 -1.11 -0.48
CA MET A 202 18.69 0.15 -0.56
C MET A 202 19.70 0.32 0.59
N ASP A 203 19.52 -0.35 1.72
CA ASP A 203 20.41 -0.36 2.89
C ASP A 203 21.48 -1.47 2.85
N THR A 204 21.59 -2.21 1.74
CA THR A 204 22.49 -3.36 1.50
C THR A 204 22.07 -4.69 2.12
N LYS A 205 20.98 -4.74 2.90
CA LYS A 205 20.50 -6.01 3.45
C LYS A 205 20.08 -6.92 2.31
N GLN A 206 20.73 -8.09 2.23
CA GLN A 206 20.39 -9.11 1.26
C GLN A 206 19.08 -9.82 1.64
N PHE A 207 18.22 -10.06 0.65
CA PHE A 207 17.02 -10.87 0.80
C PHE A 207 17.07 -12.16 0.00
N ASP A 208 17.87 -12.22 -1.07
CA ASP A 208 18.00 -13.41 -1.91
C ASP A 208 19.32 -13.41 -2.70
N SER A 209 19.89 -14.58 -2.96
CA SER A 209 21.06 -14.74 -3.83
C SER A 209 21.14 -16.15 -4.41
N SER A 210 21.23 -16.24 -5.73
CA SER A 210 21.52 -17.51 -6.40
C SER A 210 22.99 -17.92 -6.28
N ARG A 211 23.88 -16.94 -6.04
CA ARG A 211 25.31 -17.18 -5.85
C ARG A 211 25.59 -17.88 -4.52
N ASP A 212 24.90 -17.48 -3.45
CA ASP A 212 25.03 -18.10 -2.13
C ASP A 212 24.53 -19.54 -2.12
N ARG A 213 23.51 -19.84 -2.94
CA ARG A 213 23.03 -21.21 -3.17
C ARG A 213 23.94 -22.03 -4.07
N GLY A 214 24.81 -21.39 -4.85
CA GLY A 214 25.62 -22.04 -5.87
C GLY A 214 24.82 -22.58 -7.06
N GLU A 215 23.56 -22.19 -7.20
CA GLU A 215 22.65 -22.69 -8.23
C GLU A 215 22.11 -21.53 -9.07
N PRO A 216 22.48 -21.43 -10.37
CA PRO A 216 21.91 -20.44 -11.29
C PRO A 216 20.40 -20.54 -11.40
N PHE A 217 19.75 -19.42 -11.75
CA PHE A 217 18.31 -19.38 -11.97
C PHE A 217 18.01 -19.30 -13.46
N SER A 218 17.07 -20.11 -13.95
CA SER A 218 16.65 -20.11 -15.36
C SER A 218 15.17 -19.79 -15.50
N PHE A 219 14.83 -18.99 -16.51
CA PHE A 219 13.45 -18.58 -16.79
C PHE A 219 13.27 -18.18 -18.25
N ILE A 220 12.01 -18.11 -18.68
CA ILE A 220 11.64 -17.67 -20.04
C ILE A 220 11.55 -16.14 -20.07
N LEU A 221 12.40 -15.52 -20.88
CA LEU A 221 12.48 -14.06 -21.02
C LEU A 221 11.21 -13.49 -21.66
N GLY A 222 10.57 -12.54 -20.99
CA GLY A 222 9.29 -11.95 -21.42
C GLY A 222 8.08 -12.85 -21.15
N GLY A 223 8.29 -13.98 -20.47
CA GLY A 223 7.23 -14.90 -20.06
C GLY A 223 6.44 -14.42 -18.84
N ARG A 224 6.77 -13.26 -18.26
CA ARG A 224 6.18 -12.73 -17.01
C ARG A 224 6.28 -13.70 -15.82
N GLN A 225 7.34 -14.51 -15.83
CA GLN A 225 7.68 -15.44 -14.74
C GLN A 225 8.46 -14.76 -13.61
N VAL A 226 9.03 -13.59 -13.89
CA VAL A 226 9.84 -12.78 -13.00
C VAL A 226 9.29 -11.36 -12.92
N ILE A 227 9.86 -10.54 -12.04
CA ILE A 227 9.50 -9.12 -11.91
C ILE A 227 9.71 -8.36 -13.24
N PRO A 228 8.89 -7.34 -13.56
CA PRO A 228 8.96 -6.64 -14.84
C PRO A 228 10.34 -6.07 -15.17
N GLY A 229 11.08 -5.58 -14.17
CA GLY A 229 12.42 -5.03 -14.36
C GLY A 229 13.45 -6.05 -14.84
N TRP A 230 13.29 -7.32 -14.48
CA TRP A 230 14.17 -8.39 -14.99
C TRP A 230 13.85 -8.71 -16.45
N ASP A 231 12.57 -8.88 -16.78
CA ASP A 231 12.15 -9.10 -18.16
C ASP A 231 12.64 -7.96 -19.07
N TYR A 232 12.62 -6.71 -18.59
CA TYR A 232 13.12 -5.56 -19.31
C TYR A 232 14.66 -5.56 -19.46
N ILE A 233 15.40 -5.74 -18.37
CA ILE A 233 16.86 -5.59 -18.37
C ILE A 233 17.54 -6.72 -19.13
N PHE A 234 17.11 -7.97 -18.94
CA PHE A 234 17.79 -9.11 -19.57
C PHE A 234 17.63 -9.15 -21.10
N GLN A 235 16.58 -8.54 -21.65
CA GLN A 235 16.47 -8.29 -23.10
C GLN A 235 17.57 -7.38 -23.64
N GLN A 236 18.18 -6.56 -22.79
CA GLN A 236 19.21 -5.62 -23.17
C GLN A 236 20.64 -6.14 -22.96
N MET A 237 20.79 -7.21 -22.16
CA MET A 237 22.09 -7.75 -21.77
C MET A 237 22.65 -8.72 -22.80
N LYS A 238 23.98 -8.85 -22.81
CA LYS A 238 24.70 -9.86 -23.59
C LYS A 238 25.20 -11.00 -22.71
N LYS A 239 25.49 -12.16 -23.30
CA LYS A 239 26.09 -13.29 -22.58
C LYS A 239 27.41 -12.86 -21.93
N GLY A 240 27.57 -13.20 -20.65
CA GLY A 240 28.71 -12.82 -19.79
C GLY A 240 28.63 -11.41 -19.21
N GLU A 241 27.60 -10.62 -19.53
CA GLU A 241 27.44 -9.29 -18.97
C GLU A 241 27.03 -9.37 -17.50
N ARG A 242 27.64 -8.52 -16.66
CA ARG A 242 27.24 -8.29 -15.27
C ARG A 242 26.85 -6.84 -15.08
N ARG A 243 25.72 -6.60 -14.40
CA ARG A 243 25.10 -5.29 -14.25
C ARG A 243 24.52 -5.14 -12.85
N ILE A 244 24.69 -3.97 -12.24
CA ILE A 244 23.84 -3.57 -11.11
C ILE A 244 22.60 -2.90 -11.68
N ILE A 245 21.42 -3.30 -11.23
CA ILE A 245 20.16 -2.65 -11.54
C ILE A 245 19.48 -2.22 -10.25
N ILE A 246 18.94 -1.00 -10.25
CA ILE A 246 18.15 -0.46 -9.14
C ILE A 246 16.73 -0.24 -9.68
N LEU A 247 15.79 -1.00 -9.14
CA LEU A 247 14.43 -1.09 -9.63
C LEU A 247 13.51 -0.23 -8.77
N PRO A 248 12.73 0.69 -9.38
CA PRO A 248 11.60 1.29 -8.71
C PRO A 248 10.55 0.21 -8.36
N PRO A 249 9.66 0.46 -7.38
CA PRO A 249 8.69 -0.53 -6.94
C PRO A 249 7.83 -1.12 -8.07
N GLU A 250 7.41 -0.30 -9.02
CA GLU A 250 6.58 -0.67 -10.17
C GLU A 250 7.28 -1.66 -11.11
N MET A 251 8.62 -1.63 -11.15
CA MET A 251 9.45 -2.59 -11.90
C MET A 251 9.90 -3.77 -11.05
N ALA A 252 9.45 -3.84 -9.79
CA ALA A 252 9.72 -4.89 -8.83
C ALA A 252 8.41 -5.56 -8.36
N TYR A 253 8.06 -5.44 -7.07
CA TYR A 253 6.89 -6.07 -6.46
C TYR A 253 5.75 -5.09 -6.12
N GLY A 254 5.89 -3.82 -6.51
CA GLY A 254 4.86 -2.79 -6.42
C GLY A 254 4.30 -2.53 -5.02
N LYS A 255 3.05 -2.06 -4.99
CA LYS A 255 2.31 -1.72 -3.75
C LYS A 255 2.04 -2.91 -2.85
N GLN A 256 2.10 -4.13 -3.37
CA GLN A 256 1.85 -5.34 -2.62
C GLN A 256 3.12 -5.86 -1.94
N GLY A 257 4.29 -5.64 -2.55
CA GLY A 257 5.52 -6.29 -2.12
C GLY A 257 5.48 -7.81 -2.34
N TYR A 258 6.33 -8.53 -1.61
CA TYR A 258 6.36 -9.99 -1.55
C TYR A 258 6.44 -10.44 -0.07
N PRO A 259 5.33 -10.34 0.68
CA PRO A 259 5.34 -10.65 2.10
C PRO A 259 5.72 -12.11 2.39
N PRO A 260 6.45 -12.38 3.50
CA PRO A 260 6.94 -11.43 4.50
C PRO A 260 8.30 -10.80 4.15
N ILE A 261 8.86 -11.11 2.98
CA ILE A 261 10.26 -10.85 2.65
C ILE A 261 10.46 -9.42 2.14
N ILE A 262 9.68 -9.02 1.14
CA ILE A 262 9.78 -7.71 0.50
C ILE A 262 8.59 -6.84 0.93
N PRO A 263 8.81 -5.73 1.64
CA PRO A 263 7.74 -4.81 1.98
C PRO A 263 7.10 -4.16 0.75
N PRO A 264 5.83 -3.71 0.84
CA PRO A 264 5.20 -2.80 -0.12
C PRO A 264 6.10 -1.63 -0.54
N ASN A 265 6.01 -1.22 -1.81
CA ASN A 265 6.68 -0.03 -2.35
C ASN A 265 8.21 -0.01 -2.15
N SER A 266 8.85 -1.18 -2.09
CA SER A 266 10.30 -1.27 -1.89
C SER A 266 11.07 -1.02 -3.19
N TRP A 267 12.04 -0.11 -3.14
CA TRP A 267 13.13 -0.03 -4.10
C TRP A 267 14.12 -1.18 -3.87
N LEU A 268 14.48 -1.89 -4.94
CA LEU A 268 15.35 -3.07 -4.85
C LEU A 268 16.59 -2.91 -5.71
N VAL A 269 17.70 -3.46 -5.26
CA VAL A 269 18.99 -3.44 -5.96
C VAL A 269 19.37 -4.88 -6.26
N PHE A 270 19.65 -5.17 -7.53
CA PHE A 270 20.14 -6.47 -7.95
C PHE A 270 21.50 -6.34 -8.62
N ASP A 271 22.42 -7.22 -8.23
CA ASP A 271 23.64 -7.52 -8.98
C ASP A 271 23.37 -8.75 -9.84
N VAL A 272 23.14 -8.55 -11.14
CA VAL A 272 22.74 -9.60 -12.08
C VAL A 272 23.84 -9.92 -13.08
N GLU A 273 23.90 -11.18 -13.51
CA GLU A 273 24.82 -11.66 -14.53
C GLU A 273 24.10 -12.63 -15.47
N LEU A 274 24.14 -12.35 -16.77
CA LEU A 274 23.60 -13.23 -17.79
C LEU A 274 24.64 -14.27 -18.17
N LEU A 275 24.50 -15.51 -17.68
CA LEU A 275 25.48 -16.58 -17.88
C LEU A 275 25.33 -17.21 -19.26
N ASP A 276 24.10 -17.52 -19.65
CA ASP A 276 23.80 -18.16 -20.92
C ASP A 276 22.35 -17.91 -21.36
N PHE A 277 22.06 -18.16 -22.63
CA PHE A 277 20.71 -18.20 -23.15
C PHE A 277 20.56 -19.15 -24.33
N GLN A 278 19.37 -19.70 -24.48
CA GLN A 278 18.95 -20.53 -25.60
C GLN A 278 17.67 -19.93 -26.19
N ASP A 279 17.77 -19.37 -27.39
CA ASP A 279 16.59 -18.91 -28.12
C ASP A 279 15.67 -20.10 -28.40
N SER A 280 14.37 -19.94 -28.17
CA SER A 280 13.36 -20.88 -28.64
C SER A 280 13.48 -20.96 -30.16
N GLY A 281 13.94 -22.10 -30.67
CA GLY A 281 14.53 -22.23 -32.00
C GLY A 281 13.75 -21.63 -33.18
N LYS A 282 14.51 -21.22 -34.19
CA LYS A 282 14.12 -21.45 -35.59
C LYS A 282 13.91 -22.94 -35.84
#